data_AF-A0A7G5GWJ6-F1
#
_entry.id   AF-A0A7G5GWJ6-F1
#
_cell.length_a   1.000
_cell.length_b   1.000
_cell.length_c   1.000
_cell.angle_alpha   90.00
_cell.angle_beta   90.00
_cell.angle_gamma   90.00
#
_symmetry.space_group_name_H-M   'P 1'
#
loop_
_entity.id
_entity.type
_entity.pdbx_description
1 polymer ?
#
loop_
_entity_poly.entity_id
_entity_poly.type
_entity_poly.pdbx_seq_one_letter_code
_entity_poly.pdbx_strand_id
1 'polypeptide(L)'
;MRSLVILFIFLSIASCQSSSQPEPVQYSVPTEVEPYLKSFRDEASKRNKSVSTDNLIVTFGSAQSEDVCGQCILETGKTPQITLSSDDFCWKTASVNERECLVFHELGHCLLNRAHKTEKFPNGAYVSLMNPDNVAVYATCRYPIGGDECDKRDRRDYYIDELFDATTPTPVWGN
;
A
#
# COMPACT_ATOMS: atom_id res chain seq x y z
N MET A 1 -74.01 -9.74 28.55
CA MET A 1 -73.07 -8.91 27.77
C MET A 1 -72.00 -8.40 28.72
N ARG A 2 -70.79 -8.96 28.68
CA ARG A 2 -69.60 -8.37 29.34
C ARG A 2 -68.46 -8.44 28.35
N SER A 3 -68.01 -7.26 27.94
CA SER A 3 -67.08 -7.00 26.86
C SER A 3 -65.70 -7.61 27.11
N LEU A 4 -65.19 -8.28 26.09
CA LEU A 4 -63.80 -8.64 25.91
C LEU A 4 -63.02 -7.35 25.60
N VAL A 5 -62.14 -6.91 26.49
CA VAL A 5 -61.19 -5.83 26.20
C VAL A 5 -59.85 -6.49 25.92
N ILE A 6 -59.57 -6.75 24.65
CA ILE A 6 -58.24 -7.17 24.19
C ILE A 6 -57.41 -5.90 24.00
N LEU A 7 -56.51 -5.64 24.94
CA LEU A 7 -55.51 -4.58 24.84
C LEU A 7 -54.38 -5.05 23.90
N PHE A 8 -54.47 -4.67 22.63
CA PHE A 8 -53.39 -4.86 21.66
C PHE A 8 -52.27 -3.87 21.95
N ILE A 9 -51.23 -4.34 22.64
CA ILE A 9 -49.97 -3.61 22.82
C ILE A 9 -49.22 -3.68 21.49
N PHE A 10 -49.26 -2.60 20.71
CA PHE A 10 -48.38 -2.38 19.57
C PHE A 10 -46.96 -2.14 20.09
N LEU A 11 -46.18 -3.21 20.19
CA LEU A 11 -44.73 -3.13 20.40
C LEU A 11 -44.10 -2.51 19.14
N SER A 12 -43.74 -1.24 19.23
CA SER A 12 -42.97 -0.55 18.21
C SER A 12 -41.56 -1.15 18.17
N ILE A 13 -41.33 -2.05 17.21
CA ILE A 13 -39.99 -2.49 16.82
C ILE A 13 -39.24 -1.30 16.22
N ALA A 14 -38.57 -0.54 17.09
CA ALA A 14 -37.48 0.34 16.68
C ALA A 14 -36.31 -0.54 16.24
N SER A 15 -36.34 -0.99 15.00
CA SER A 15 -35.18 -1.60 14.35
C SER A 15 -34.18 -0.48 14.10
N CYS A 16 -33.19 -0.36 14.98
CA CYS A 16 -31.95 0.34 14.64
C CYS A 16 -31.30 -0.46 13.51
N GLN A 17 -31.61 -0.12 12.27
CA GLN A 17 -30.71 -0.42 11.17
C GLN A 17 -29.45 0.40 11.45
N SER A 18 -28.38 -0.27 11.87
CA SER A 18 -27.03 0.28 11.83
C SER A 18 -26.73 0.54 10.36
N SER A 19 -27.17 1.69 9.85
CA SER A 19 -26.77 2.17 8.55
C SER A 19 -25.27 2.44 8.66
N SER A 20 -24.46 1.55 8.06
CA SER A 20 -23.02 1.74 7.92
C SER A 20 -22.80 2.92 6.98
N GLN A 21 -22.95 4.14 7.49
CA GLN A 21 -22.58 5.33 6.73
C GLN A 21 -21.07 5.29 6.52
N PRO A 22 -20.58 5.65 5.31
CA PRO A 22 -19.16 5.78 5.07
C PRO A 22 -18.51 6.67 6.13
N GLU A 23 -17.33 6.29 6.59
CA GLU A 23 -16.55 7.14 7.47
C GLU A 23 -16.20 8.46 6.75
N PRO A 24 -16.11 9.57 7.48
CA PRO A 24 -15.61 10.81 6.90
C PRO A 24 -14.20 10.59 6.35
N VAL A 25 -13.89 11.29 5.26
CA VAL A 25 -12.55 11.33 4.69
C VAL A 25 -11.56 11.81 5.75
N GLN A 26 -10.47 11.07 5.92
CA GLN A 26 -9.41 11.39 6.88
C GLN A 26 -8.04 11.37 6.21
N TYR A 27 -7.23 12.36 6.54
CA TYR A 27 -5.83 12.44 6.12
C TYR A 27 -4.93 12.59 7.35
N SER A 28 -4.03 11.64 7.54
CA SER A 28 -3.03 11.69 8.60
C SER A 28 -1.81 10.89 8.17
N VAL A 29 -0.74 11.57 7.80
CA VAL A 29 0.49 10.96 7.30
C VAL A 29 1.69 11.55 8.05
N PRO A 30 2.66 10.75 8.51
CA PRO A 30 3.87 11.28 9.14
C PRO A 30 4.67 12.12 8.15
N THR A 31 5.21 13.25 8.60
CA THR A 31 5.98 14.17 7.75
C THR A 31 7.12 13.50 6.98
N GLU A 32 7.74 12.46 7.55
CA GLU A 32 8.82 11.72 6.87
C GLU A 32 8.34 10.81 5.73
N VAL A 33 7.04 10.51 5.66
CA VAL A 33 6.42 9.67 4.63
C VAL A 33 5.86 10.52 3.47
N GLU A 34 5.51 11.78 3.74
CA GLU A 34 4.98 12.74 2.77
C GLU A 34 5.75 12.85 1.44
N PRO A 35 7.11 12.88 1.43
CA PRO A 35 7.85 12.93 0.17
C PRO A 35 7.57 11.74 -0.75
N TYR A 36 7.31 10.56 -0.20
CA TYR A 36 7.00 9.36 -0.98
C TYR A 36 5.57 9.40 -1.51
N LEU A 37 4.59 9.93 -0.76
CA LEU A 37 3.23 10.15 -1.29
C LEU A 37 3.25 11.16 -2.45
N LYS A 38 4.03 12.23 -2.32
CA LYS A 38 4.24 13.18 -3.41
C LYS A 38 4.87 12.50 -4.62
N SER A 39 5.96 11.73 -4.42
CA SER A 39 6.61 10.96 -5.49
C SER A 39 5.60 10.04 -6.19
N PHE A 40 4.77 9.33 -5.44
CA PHE A 40 3.74 8.44 -5.99
C PHE A 40 2.74 9.16 -6.90
N ARG A 41 2.23 10.33 -6.44
CA ARG A 41 1.31 11.16 -7.25
C ARG A 41 1.99 11.73 -8.50
N ASP A 42 3.23 12.17 -8.38
CA ASP A 42 4.01 12.68 -9.51
C ASP A 42 4.25 11.57 -10.55
N GLU A 43 4.62 10.37 -10.11
CA GLU A 43 4.83 9.20 -10.97
C GLU A 43 3.54 8.68 -11.63
N ALA A 44 2.42 8.71 -10.90
CA ALA A 44 1.10 8.43 -11.47
C ALA A 44 0.75 9.44 -12.58
N SER A 45 0.99 10.73 -12.31
CA SER A 45 0.70 11.82 -13.26
C SER A 45 1.52 11.71 -14.54
N LYS A 46 2.82 11.35 -14.45
CA LYS A 46 3.68 11.08 -15.61
C LYS A 46 3.11 9.99 -16.53
N ARG A 47 2.29 9.09 -15.99
CA ARG A 47 1.65 7.96 -16.70
C ARG A 47 0.18 8.24 -17.03
N ASN A 48 -0.25 9.50 -16.95
CA ASN A 48 -1.64 9.93 -17.15
C ASN A 48 -2.65 9.21 -16.24
N LYS A 49 -2.21 8.78 -15.05
CA LYS A 49 -3.07 8.22 -14.01
C LYS A 49 -3.37 9.29 -12.98
N SER A 50 -4.61 9.33 -12.50
CA SER A 50 -5.01 10.18 -11.38
C SER A 50 -5.19 9.31 -10.14
N VAL A 51 -4.40 9.56 -9.11
CA VAL A 51 -4.54 8.91 -7.80
C VAL A 51 -4.67 9.99 -6.73
N SER A 52 -5.76 9.97 -5.97
CA SER A 52 -5.90 10.83 -4.78
C SER A 52 -5.30 10.12 -3.57
N THR A 53 -4.59 10.88 -2.75
CA THR A 53 -4.12 10.46 -1.43
C THR A 53 -4.85 11.22 -0.32
N ASP A 54 -5.91 11.98 -0.63
CA ASP A 54 -6.56 12.89 0.32
C ASP A 54 -7.40 12.14 1.39
N ASN A 55 -7.64 10.85 1.17
CA ASN A 55 -8.29 9.93 2.10
C ASN A 55 -7.34 8.79 2.43
N LEU A 56 -6.38 9.02 3.33
CA LEU A 56 -5.35 8.06 3.67
C LEU A 56 -4.82 8.32 5.08
N ILE A 57 -4.73 7.26 5.87
CA ILE A 57 -4.03 7.27 7.15
C ILE A 57 -2.77 6.42 6.99
N VAL A 58 -1.62 6.98 7.36
CA VAL A 58 -0.36 6.25 7.50
C VAL A 58 0.09 6.40 8.95
N THR A 59 0.54 5.31 9.57
CA THR A 59 1.10 5.32 10.91
C THR A 59 2.36 4.48 10.98
N PHE A 60 3.24 4.79 11.94
CA PHE A 60 4.28 3.86 12.35
C PHE A 60 3.79 3.01 13.51
N GLY A 61 4.02 1.71 13.45
CA GLY A 61 3.62 0.77 14.48
C GLY A 61 4.09 -0.64 14.20
N SER A 62 3.72 -1.58 15.05
CA SER A 62 3.95 -3.00 14.77
C SER A 62 2.97 -3.46 13.70
N ALA A 63 3.48 -3.89 12.55
CA ALA A 63 2.69 -4.69 11.63
C ALA A 63 2.29 -6.02 12.32
N GLN A 64 1.27 -6.71 11.79
CA GLN A 64 0.68 -7.89 12.43
C GLN A 64 1.66 -9.06 12.70
N SER A 65 2.88 -9.03 12.13
CA SER A 65 3.98 -9.95 12.45
C SER A 65 5.35 -9.25 12.35
N GLU A 66 6.35 -9.75 13.08
CA GLU A 66 7.70 -9.18 13.16
C GLU A 66 8.42 -9.03 11.79
N ASP A 67 8.09 -9.88 10.83
CA ASP A 67 8.72 -9.89 9.49
C ASP A 67 8.01 -9.01 8.45
N VAL A 68 6.95 -8.28 8.85
CA VAL A 68 6.17 -7.45 7.92
C VAL A 68 6.56 -5.99 8.09
N CYS A 69 7.16 -5.41 7.05
CA CYS A 69 7.59 -4.01 7.07
C CYS A 69 6.47 -3.00 6.82
N GLY A 70 5.37 -3.43 6.21
CA GLY A 70 4.24 -2.59 5.88
C GLY A 70 2.96 -3.40 5.77
N GLN A 71 1.83 -2.77 6.07
CA GLN A 71 0.53 -3.37 5.84
C GLN A 71 -0.51 -2.31 5.49
N CYS A 72 -1.15 -2.49 4.34
CA CYS A 72 -2.38 -1.82 3.97
C CYS A 72 -3.62 -2.59 4.47
N ILE A 73 -4.56 -1.86 5.08
CA ILE A 73 -5.92 -2.31 5.38
C ILE A 73 -6.89 -1.49 4.52
N LEU A 74 -7.58 -2.20 3.63
CA LEU A 74 -8.60 -1.63 2.76
C LEU A 74 -9.94 -2.28 3.09
N GLU A 75 -10.85 -1.51 3.68
CA GLU A 75 -12.20 -1.94 4.04
C GLU A 75 -13.25 -1.06 3.36
N THR A 76 -14.34 -1.67 2.89
CA THR A 76 -15.43 -0.94 2.22
C THR A 76 -16.03 0.12 3.13
N GLY A 77 -16.02 1.37 2.67
CA GLY A 77 -16.61 2.51 3.40
C GLY A 77 -15.72 3.08 4.51
N LYS A 78 -14.48 2.61 4.65
CA LYS A 78 -13.50 3.14 5.61
C LYS A 78 -12.35 3.84 4.90
N THR A 79 -11.64 4.68 5.65
CA THR A 79 -10.39 5.28 5.19
C THR A 79 -9.32 4.20 5.05
N PRO A 80 -8.61 4.08 3.90
CA PRO A 80 -7.46 3.18 3.78
C PRO A 80 -6.40 3.50 4.83
N GLN A 81 -5.88 2.47 5.49
CA GLN A 81 -4.88 2.62 6.54
C GLN A 81 -3.62 1.84 6.18
N ILE A 82 -2.47 2.49 6.28
CA ILE A 82 -1.15 1.87 6.13
C ILE A 82 -0.42 1.93 7.47
N THR A 83 0.06 0.78 7.93
CA THR A 83 0.96 0.69 9.08
C THR A 83 2.35 0.33 8.57
N LEU A 84 3.34 1.16 8.86
CA LEU A 84 4.75 0.90 8.54
C LEU A 84 5.51 0.52 9.81
N SER A 85 6.39 -0.48 9.72
CA SER A 85 7.32 -0.78 10.81
C SER A 85 8.44 0.26 10.86
N SER A 86 8.68 0.83 12.04
CA SER A 86 9.78 1.77 12.29
C SER A 86 11.10 1.08 12.68
N ASP A 87 11.18 -0.24 12.57
CA ASP A 87 12.35 -1.00 13.00
C ASP A 87 13.56 -0.80 12.08
N ASP A 88 14.75 -1.16 12.57
CA ASP A 88 16.01 -0.95 11.86
C ASP A 88 16.03 -1.64 10.49
N PHE A 89 15.49 -2.85 10.43
CA PHE A 89 15.37 -3.66 9.22
C PHE A 89 14.44 -3.02 8.18
N CYS A 90 13.32 -2.42 8.61
CA CYS A 90 12.27 -1.95 7.71
C CYS A 90 12.40 -0.47 7.31
N TRP A 91 12.82 0.39 8.24
CA TRP A 91 12.78 1.85 8.01
C TRP A 91 14.07 2.57 8.38
N LYS A 92 14.55 2.47 9.63
CA LYS A 92 15.59 3.39 10.12
C LYS A 92 16.90 3.29 9.34
N THR A 93 17.30 2.09 8.94
CA THR A 93 18.55 1.89 8.18
C THR A 93 18.35 1.73 6.67
N ALA A 94 17.09 1.65 6.23
CA ALA A 94 16.70 1.58 4.83
C ALA A 94 17.09 2.85 4.08
N SER A 95 17.57 2.68 2.85
CA SER A 95 17.83 3.76 1.91
C SER A 95 16.53 4.45 1.48
N VAL A 96 16.67 5.65 0.90
CA VAL A 96 15.53 6.39 0.35
C VAL A 96 14.77 5.57 -0.69
N ASN A 97 15.47 4.77 -1.51
CA ASN A 97 14.85 3.89 -2.51
C ASN A 97 14.09 2.72 -1.89
N GLU A 98 14.60 2.12 -0.80
CA GLU A 98 13.90 1.05 -0.10
C GLU A 98 12.64 1.57 0.61
N ARG A 99 12.72 2.76 1.23
CA ARG A 99 11.55 3.42 1.82
C ARG A 99 10.52 3.80 0.77
N GLU A 100 10.95 4.33 -0.38
CA GLU A 100 10.05 4.58 -1.52
C GLU A 100 9.40 3.28 -2.00
N CYS A 101 10.18 2.20 -2.14
CA CYS A 101 9.68 0.90 -2.54
C CYS A 101 8.62 0.37 -1.58
N LEU A 102 8.88 0.39 -0.28
CA LEU A 102 7.92 -0.04 0.73
C LEU A 102 6.64 0.82 0.69
N VAL A 103 6.76 2.14 0.66
CA VAL A 103 5.59 3.03 0.62
C VAL A 103 4.79 2.82 -0.67
N PHE A 104 5.46 2.65 -1.82
CA PHE A 104 4.79 2.40 -3.10
C PHE A 104 4.11 1.03 -3.13
N HIS A 105 4.68 0.03 -2.46
CA HIS A 105 4.06 -1.28 -2.30
C HIS A 105 2.72 -1.16 -1.57
N GLU A 106 2.70 -0.51 -0.40
CA GLU A 106 1.48 -0.34 0.39
C GLU A 106 0.45 0.55 -0.31
N LEU A 107 0.89 1.61 -1.00
CA LEU A 107 0.00 2.43 -1.83
C LEU A 107 -0.54 1.64 -3.04
N GLY A 108 0.24 0.69 -3.58
CA GLY A 108 -0.21 -0.25 -4.59
C GLY A 108 -1.39 -1.09 -4.12
N HIS A 109 -1.33 -1.60 -2.89
CA HIS A 109 -2.47 -2.26 -2.25
C HIS A 109 -3.64 -1.31 -2.04
N CYS A 110 -3.43 -0.19 -1.34
CA CYS A 110 -4.50 0.67 -0.84
C CYS A 110 -5.17 1.53 -1.92
N LEU A 111 -4.43 1.98 -2.92
CA LEU A 111 -4.91 2.97 -3.90
C LEU A 111 -5.05 2.41 -5.32
N LEU A 112 -4.29 1.36 -5.66
CA LEU A 112 -4.34 0.71 -6.98
C LEU A 112 -5.00 -0.68 -6.94
N ASN A 113 -5.37 -1.17 -5.74
CA ASN A 113 -5.94 -2.50 -5.53
C ASN A 113 -5.09 -3.63 -6.16
N ARG A 114 -3.76 -3.49 -6.06
CA ARG A 114 -2.80 -4.47 -6.58
C ARG A 114 -2.65 -5.60 -5.56
N ALA A 115 -2.66 -6.84 -6.03
CA ALA A 115 -2.33 -8.00 -5.20
C ALA A 115 -0.82 -8.29 -5.24
N HIS A 116 -0.33 -9.10 -4.29
CA HIS A 116 1.04 -9.59 -4.34
C HIS A 116 1.30 -10.36 -5.64
N LYS A 117 2.55 -10.28 -6.14
CA LYS A 117 3.01 -10.93 -7.37
C LYS A 117 4.41 -11.51 -7.16
N THR A 118 4.54 -12.83 -7.25
CA THR A 118 5.75 -13.58 -6.83
C THR A 118 6.61 -14.08 -7.99
N GLU A 119 6.17 -13.86 -9.23
CA GLU A 119 6.88 -14.25 -10.43
C GLU A 119 8.25 -13.57 -10.50
N LYS A 120 9.21 -14.31 -11.05
CA LYS A 120 10.58 -13.87 -11.25
C LYS A 120 10.94 -13.94 -12.73
N PHE A 121 11.78 -13.01 -13.13
CA PHE A 121 12.50 -13.03 -14.39
C PHE A 121 13.51 -14.19 -14.44
N PRO A 122 13.98 -14.60 -15.64
CA PRO A 122 15.07 -15.58 -15.80
C PRO A 122 16.31 -15.32 -14.94
N ASN A 123 16.67 -14.05 -14.74
CA ASN A 123 17.80 -13.65 -13.89
C ASN A 123 17.51 -13.73 -12.37
N GLY A 124 16.31 -14.17 -11.97
CA GLY A 124 15.88 -14.32 -10.58
C GLY A 124 15.34 -13.06 -9.90
N ALA A 125 15.34 -11.90 -10.56
CA ALA A 125 14.72 -10.69 -10.04
C ALA A 125 13.19 -10.80 -10.06
N TYR A 126 12.50 -10.20 -9.09
CA TYR A 126 11.03 -10.15 -9.09
C TYR A 126 10.52 -9.34 -10.28
N VAL A 127 9.44 -9.82 -10.90
CA VAL A 127 8.78 -9.12 -12.02
C VAL A 127 8.08 -7.84 -11.54
N SER A 128 7.71 -7.77 -10.26
CA SER A 128 6.90 -6.67 -9.72
C SER A 128 7.45 -6.14 -8.39
N LEU A 129 7.20 -4.85 -8.15
CA LEU A 129 7.37 -4.22 -6.85
C LEU A 129 6.39 -4.80 -5.82
N MET A 130 5.25 -5.32 -6.28
CA MET A 130 4.25 -6.00 -5.45
C MET A 130 4.70 -7.40 -4.98
N ASN A 131 5.99 -7.71 -5.03
CA ASN A 131 6.49 -8.94 -4.42
C ASN A 131 6.49 -8.80 -2.89
N PRO A 132 6.15 -9.86 -2.14
CA PRO A 132 6.03 -9.79 -0.69
C PRO A 132 7.37 -9.83 0.05
N ASP A 133 8.48 -10.14 -0.64
CA ASP A 133 9.71 -10.60 0.02
C ASP A 133 10.86 -9.58 -0.04
N ASN A 134 10.79 -8.57 -0.91
CA ASN A 134 11.96 -7.77 -1.27
C ASN A 134 11.62 -6.32 -1.62
N VAL A 135 11.88 -5.42 -0.67
CA VAL A 135 11.80 -3.96 -0.84
C VAL A 135 13.05 -3.35 -1.48
N ALA A 136 14.08 -4.16 -1.77
CA ALA A 136 15.35 -3.73 -2.35
C ALA A 136 15.44 -4.02 -3.86
N VAL A 137 14.31 -4.09 -4.57
CA VAL A 137 14.26 -4.38 -6.01
C VAL A 137 14.89 -3.29 -6.88
N TYR A 138 14.93 -2.04 -6.40
CA TYR A 138 15.69 -0.93 -6.99
C TYR A 138 16.51 -0.13 -5.97
N ALA A 139 16.97 -0.80 -4.90
CA ALA A 139 17.77 -0.15 -3.86
C ALA A 139 19.10 0.40 -4.40
N THR A 140 19.61 1.44 -3.73
CA THR A 140 20.99 1.91 -3.93
C THR A 140 21.98 0.89 -3.38
N CYS A 141 23.15 0.77 -4.00
CA CYS A 141 24.21 -0.02 -3.39
C CYS A 141 24.76 0.67 -2.15
N ARG A 142 24.80 -0.04 -1.01
CA ARG A 142 25.39 0.46 0.24
C ARG A 142 26.92 0.43 0.21
N TYR A 143 27.51 -0.61 -0.40
CA TYR A 143 28.96 -0.81 -0.49
C TYR A 143 29.35 -1.30 -1.89
N PRO A 144 29.77 -0.42 -2.81
CA PRO A 144 30.12 -0.78 -4.19
C PRO A 144 31.55 -1.36 -4.27
N ILE A 145 31.76 -2.52 -3.66
CA ILE A 145 33.06 -3.21 -3.69
C ILE A 145 32.99 -4.32 -4.76
N GLY A 146 33.87 -4.27 -5.77
CA GLY A 146 34.06 -5.37 -6.72
C GLY A 146 33.44 -5.21 -8.12
N GLY A 147 32.86 -4.05 -8.47
CA GLY A 147 32.54 -3.71 -9.87
C GLY A 147 31.12 -4.06 -10.38
N ASP A 148 30.11 -3.97 -9.51
CA ASP A 148 28.65 -3.94 -9.77
C ASP A 148 27.86 -5.26 -9.94
N GLU A 149 27.00 -5.54 -8.94
CA GLU A 149 25.64 -6.12 -9.06
C GLU A 149 24.71 -5.68 -7.88
N CYS A 150 25.13 -4.71 -7.06
CA CYS A 150 24.38 -4.29 -5.87
C CYS A 150 23.53 -3.03 -6.09
N ASP A 151 23.90 -2.16 -7.04
CA ASP A 151 23.12 -0.95 -7.35
C ASP A 151 22.03 -1.30 -8.35
N LYS A 152 20.78 -1.11 -7.96
CA LYS A 152 19.61 -1.46 -8.77
C LYS A 152 18.75 -0.24 -9.09
N ARG A 153 19.28 0.97 -8.89
CA ARG A 153 18.52 2.22 -9.09
C ARG A 153 18.02 2.38 -10.53
N ASP A 154 18.74 1.84 -11.50
CA ASP A 154 18.36 1.80 -12.91
C ASP A 154 17.09 0.96 -13.18
N ARG A 155 16.71 0.07 -12.26
CA ARG A 155 15.47 -0.73 -12.35
C ARG A 155 14.22 0.03 -11.90
N ARG A 156 14.39 1.18 -11.24
CA ARG A 156 13.28 1.94 -10.63
C ARG A 156 12.17 2.24 -11.64
N ASP A 157 12.52 2.74 -12.82
CA ASP A 157 11.53 3.15 -13.83
C ASP A 157 10.67 1.98 -14.28
N TYR A 158 11.27 0.80 -14.53
CA TYR A 158 10.54 -0.42 -14.86
C TYR A 158 9.52 -0.80 -13.76
N TYR A 159 9.94 -0.80 -12.49
CA TYR A 159 9.06 -1.23 -11.40
C TYR A 159 7.89 -0.27 -11.18
N ILE A 160 8.10 1.03 -11.41
CA ILE A 160 7.04 2.03 -11.30
C ILE A 160 6.12 1.95 -12.53
N ASP A 161 6.65 1.71 -13.73
CA ASP A 161 5.85 1.41 -14.92
C ASP A 161 4.95 0.20 -14.67
N GLU A 162 5.51 -0.91 -14.18
CA GLU A 162 4.77 -2.14 -13.88
C GLU A 162 3.70 -1.94 -12.80
N LEU A 163 3.98 -1.10 -11.80
CA LEU A 163 3.04 -0.78 -10.73
C LEU A 163 1.75 -0.14 -11.25
N PHE A 164 1.87 0.78 -12.22
CA PHE A 164 0.75 1.50 -12.82
C PHE A 164 0.19 0.83 -14.10
N ASP A 165 0.95 -0.08 -14.71
CA ASP A 165 0.58 -0.86 -15.88
C ASP A 165 1.19 -2.28 -15.82
N ALA A 166 0.37 -3.26 -15.45
CA ALA A 166 0.77 -4.65 -15.34
C ALA A 166 1.18 -5.30 -16.68
N THR A 167 0.98 -4.62 -17.81
CA THR A 167 1.39 -5.06 -19.15
C THR A 167 2.77 -4.56 -19.56
N THR A 168 3.46 -3.83 -18.66
CA THR A 168 4.84 -3.36 -18.87
C THR A 168 5.74 -4.52 -19.33
N PRO A 169 6.43 -4.39 -20.48
CA PRO A 169 7.21 -5.48 -21.05
C PRO A 169 8.46 -5.77 -20.21
N THR A 170 8.94 -7.01 -20.31
CA THR A 170 10.19 -7.45 -19.67
C THR A 170 11.35 -6.51 -20.07
N PRO A 171 12.09 -5.96 -19.10
CA PRO A 171 13.23 -5.09 -19.37
C PRO A 171 14.45 -5.90 -19.79
N VAL A 172 15.42 -5.28 -20.46
CA VAL A 172 16.64 -5.97 -20.97
C VAL A 172 17.39 -6.70 -19.85
N TRP A 173 17.55 -6.06 -18.69
CA TRP A 173 18.24 -6.65 -17.54
C TRP A 173 17.50 -7.85 -16.93
N GLY A 174 16.20 -8.02 -17.24
CA GLY A 174 15.36 -9.10 -16.76
C GLY A 174 15.32 -10.32 -17.68
N ASN A 175 16.15 -10.39 -18.74
CA ASN A 175 16.25 -11.57 -19.59
C ASN A 175 17.41 -12.48 -19.19
#